data_AF-A0A8S3TVB9-F1
#
_entry.id   AF-A0A8S3TVB9-F1
#
_cell.length_a   1.000
_cell.length_b   1.000
_cell.length_c   1.000
_cell.angle_alpha   90.00
_cell.angle_beta   90.00
_cell.angle_gamma   90.00
#
_symmetry.space_group_name_H-M   'P 1'
#
loop_
_entity.id
_entity.type
_entity.pdbx_description
1 polymer ?
#
loop_
_entity_poly.entity_id
_entity_poly.type
_entity_poly.pdbx_seq_one_letter_code
_entity_poly.pdbx_strand_id
1 'polypeptide(L)'
;MTGTGIVASKPIVVVSGNLRNKINGLASNQPFIEMIVPLNQLDNVYVIPYLNYRPENTVRVLAVNDTNITLKNGNSRTTDVLQSRDFMDYSHTTISYVSSESDVLVHIYPHELSDGHGDAFMMSIPGINQYLYDYDFIVPIDFESFISITVPTDAVDGFVLDGNFVNLKHIFSISKMNITTVVSLSQYLVDHIT
;
A
#
# COMPACT_ATOMS: atom_id res chain seq x y z
N MET A 1 16.87 0.96 0.94
CA MET A 1 17.00 0.02 2.08
C MET A 1 16.85 -1.39 1.59
N THR A 2 17.68 -2.32 2.07
CA THR A 2 17.69 -3.75 1.69
C THR A 2 17.20 -4.68 2.81
N GLY A 3 16.49 -4.12 3.80
CA GLY A 3 15.91 -4.86 4.93
C GLY A 3 16.91 -5.35 5.99
N THR A 4 16.42 -5.53 7.22
CA THR A 4 17.11 -6.17 8.35
C THR A 4 16.14 -7.13 9.03
N GLY A 5 16.55 -8.38 9.24
CA GLY A 5 15.79 -9.35 10.02
C GLY A 5 16.09 -9.20 11.51
N ILE A 6 15.06 -9.19 12.34
CA ILE A 6 15.19 -9.08 13.80
C ILE A 6 14.52 -10.28 14.44
N VAL A 7 15.24 -10.97 15.33
CA VAL A 7 14.74 -12.11 16.08
C VAL A 7 14.54 -11.69 17.53
N ALA A 8 13.34 -11.91 18.06
CA ALA A 8 12.98 -11.59 19.43
C ALA A 8 12.22 -12.76 20.06
N SER A 9 12.43 -12.98 21.36
CA SER A 9 11.73 -14.02 22.14
C SER A 9 10.38 -13.57 22.70
N LYS A 10 10.02 -12.31 22.48
CA LYS A 10 8.77 -11.68 22.89
C LYS A 10 8.28 -10.75 21.78
N PRO A 11 6.98 -10.43 21.71
CA PRO A 11 6.48 -9.41 20.80
C PRO A 11 7.20 -8.09 21.02
N ILE A 12 7.76 -7.53 19.96
CA ILE A 12 8.40 -6.22 19.95
C ILE A 12 7.89 -5.42 18.75
N VAL A 13 7.89 -4.10 18.88
CA VAL A 13 7.75 -3.18 17.76
C VAL A 13 9.11 -2.54 17.55
N VAL A 14 9.59 -2.57 16.31
CA VAL A 14 10.86 -1.93 15.95
C VAL A 14 10.55 -0.74 15.06
N VAL A 15 10.93 0.43 15.56
CA VAL A 15 10.80 1.72 14.88
C VAL A 15 12.20 2.25 14.63
N SER A 16 12.46 2.63 13.38
CA SER A 16 13.71 3.25 12.94
C SER A 16 13.39 4.62 12.34
N GLY A 17 14.34 5.54 12.37
CA GLY A 17 14.10 6.85 11.79
C GLY A 17 15.23 7.84 11.99
N ASN A 18 15.09 8.97 11.31
CA ASN A 18 15.96 10.13 11.41
C ASN A 18 15.13 11.39 11.64
N LEU A 19 15.54 12.24 12.58
CA LEU A 19 14.87 13.52 12.87
C LEU A 19 15.12 14.57 11.77
N ARG A 20 16.22 14.44 11.04
CA ARG A 20 16.59 15.33 9.93
C ARG A 20 17.19 14.50 8.82
N ASN A 21 16.81 14.83 7.59
CA ASN A 21 17.27 14.12 6.41
C ASN A 21 18.00 15.10 5.49
N LYS A 22 19.07 14.63 4.85
CA LYS A 22 19.77 15.39 3.81
C LYS A 22 19.82 14.55 2.54
N ILE A 23 18.96 14.89 1.59
CA ILE A 23 18.83 14.17 0.32
C ILE A 23 19.41 15.06 -0.78
N ASN A 24 20.36 14.54 -1.56
CA ASN A 24 21.02 15.26 -2.65
C ASN A 24 21.58 16.64 -2.24
N GLY A 25 22.06 16.77 -1.01
CA GLY A 25 22.61 18.03 -0.50
C GLY A 25 21.59 18.98 0.13
N LEU A 26 20.30 18.72 -0.02
CA LEU A 26 19.20 19.51 0.55
C LEU A 26 18.80 18.94 1.90
N ALA A 27 18.91 19.76 2.95
CA ALA A 27 18.50 19.37 4.30
C ALA A 27 17.02 19.68 4.51
N SER A 28 16.28 18.71 5.05
CA SER A 28 14.91 18.87 5.53
C SER A 28 14.85 18.58 7.03
N ASN A 29 14.00 19.35 7.73
CA ASN A 29 13.66 19.13 9.14
C ASN A 29 12.45 18.22 9.31
N GLN A 30 12.02 17.52 8.26
CA GLN A 30 10.96 16.52 8.35
C GLN A 30 11.52 15.20 8.90
N PRO A 31 10.95 14.67 9.99
CA PRO A 31 11.34 13.37 10.51
C PRO A 31 10.92 12.28 9.50
N PHE A 32 11.78 11.29 9.31
CA PHE A 32 11.42 10.06 8.61
C PHE A 32 11.41 8.93 9.63
N ILE A 33 10.28 8.26 9.75
CA ILE A 33 10.06 7.18 10.70
C ILE A 33 9.48 6.01 9.92
N GLU A 34 9.99 4.82 10.19
CA GLU A 34 9.52 3.58 9.63
C GLU A 34 9.36 2.52 10.72
N MET A 35 8.42 1.60 10.49
CA MET A 35 8.22 0.45 11.33
C MET A 35 8.60 -0.80 10.55
N ILE A 36 9.38 -1.69 11.16
CA ILE A 36 9.74 -2.97 10.55
C ILE A 36 8.55 -3.92 10.66
N VAL A 37 8.11 -4.46 9.53
CA VAL A 37 7.00 -5.40 9.45
C VAL A 37 7.46 -6.80 9.90
N PRO A 38 6.68 -7.54 10.71
CA PRO A 38 7.02 -8.91 11.11
C PRO A 38 7.14 -9.85 9.89
N LEU A 39 8.23 -10.61 9.82
CA LEU A 39 8.47 -11.52 8.68
C LEU A 39 7.42 -12.63 8.56
N ASN A 40 6.84 -13.07 9.68
CA ASN A 40 5.79 -14.10 9.70
C ASN A 40 4.41 -13.59 9.26
N GLN A 41 4.29 -12.29 8.99
CA GLN A 41 3.08 -11.70 8.41
C GLN A 41 3.24 -11.42 6.92
N LEU A 42 4.43 -11.62 6.34
CA LEU A 42 4.60 -11.47 4.90
C LEU A 42 3.79 -12.52 4.15
N ASP A 43 3.48 -12.18 2.92
CA ASP A 43 2.69 -12.99 2.01
C ASP A 43 3.44 -13.09 0.67
N ASN A 44 2.91 -13.89 -0.24
CA ASN A 44 3.42 -14.04 -1.60
C ASN A 44 2.49 -13.45 -2.66
N VAL A 45 1.29 -12.97 -2.27
CA VAL A 45 0.32 -12.30 -3.13
C VAL A 45 -0.10 -10.95 -2.55
N TYR A 46 -0.05 -9.91 -3.38
CA TYR A 46 -0.40 -8.54 -3.01
C TYR A 46 -1.26 -7.88 -4.07
N VAL A 47 -2.21 -7.07 -3.60
CA VAL A 47 -2.96 -6.12 -4.42
C VAL A 47 -2.58 -4.71 -3.96
N ILE A 48 -2.06 -3.93 -4.90
CA ILE A 48 -1.48 -2.62 -4.61
C ILE A 48 -2.47 -1.57 -5.13
N PRO A 49 -3.12 -0.81 -4.23
CA PRO A 49 -4.14 0.15 -4.62
C PRO A 49 -3.54 1.30 -5.42
N TYR A 50 -4.36 1.89 -6.30
CA TYR A 50 -4.00 3.15 -6.94
C TYR A 50 -4.31 4.31 -5.99
N LEU A 51 -3.38 5.25 -5.88
CA LEU A 51 -3.52 6.43 -5.05
C LEU A 51 -4.00 7.59 -5.94
N ASN A 52 -5.32 7.85 -5.96
CA ASN A 52 -5.95 8.83 -6.87
C ASN A 52 -5.29 10.23 -6.88
N TYR A 53 -4.76 10.68 -5.75
CA TYR A 53 -4.12 12.00 -5.59
C TYR A 53 -2.58 11.94 -5.60
N ARG A 54 -2.02 10.76 -5.84
CA ARG A 54 -0.58 10.53 -6.00
C ARG A 54 -0.40 9.66 -7.25
N PRO A 55 -0.48 10.24 -8.46
CA PRO A 55 -0.50 9.46 -9.70
C PRO A 55 0.87 8.84 -10.04
N GLU A 56 1.95 9.38 -9.49
CA GLU A 56 3.32 8.93 -9.75
C GLU A 56 3.96 8.46 -8.45
N ASN A 57 4.05 7.14 -8.30
CA ASN A 57 4.70 6.52 -7.15
C ASN A 57 5.68 5.46 -7.62
N THR A 58 6.68 5.19 -6.79
CA THR A 58 7.52 4.02 -6.96
C THR A 58 7.01 2.92 -6.07
N VAL A 59 6.81 1.72 -6.59
CA VAL A 59 6.63 0.51 -5.76
C VAL A 59 7.91 -0.29 -5.76
N ARG A 60 8.30 -0.75 -4.58
CA ARG A 60 9.37 -1.72 -4.39
C ARG A 60 8.80 -3.05 -3.95
N VAL A 61 9.24 -4.12 -4.61
CA VAL A 61 9.04 -5.49 -4.16
C VAL A 61 10.40 -6.05 -3.76
N LEU A 62 10.56 -6.35 -2.48
CA LEU A 62 11.81 -6.86 -1.88
C LEU A 62 11.67 -8.36 -1.60
N ALA A 63 12.60 -9.16 -2.12
CA ALA A 63 12.64 -10.59 -1.89
C ALA A 63 13.28 -10.91 -0.53
N VAL A 64 12.61 -11.73 0.29
CA VAL A 64 13.19 -12.25 1.53
C VAL A 64 14.07 -13.47 1.25
N ASN A 65 13.59 -14.34 0.37
CA ASN A 65 14.29 -15.50 -0.17
C ASN A 65 14.33 -15.41 -1.70
N ASP A 66 15.18 -16.19 -2.34
CA ASP A 66 15.20 -16.31 -3.80
C ASP A 66 13.81 -16.65 -4.32
N THR A 67 13.30 -15.88 -5.29
CA THR A 67 11.92 -16.05 -5.75
C THR A 67 11.70 -15.54 -7.17
N ASN A 68 10.82 -16.23 -7.90
CA ASN A 68 10.26 -15.73 -9.15
C ASN A 68 9.06 -14.84 -8.85
N ILE A 69 9.03 -13.64 -9.41
CA ILE A 69 7.97 -12.67 -9.22
C ILE A 69 7.22 -12.48 -10.53
N THR A 70 5.90 -12.38 -10.45
CA THR A 70 5.04 -11.88 -11.50
C THR A 70 4.37 -10.59 -11.03
N LEU A 71 4.64 -9.50 -11.73
CA LEU A 71 3.98 -8.22 -11.58
C LEU A 71 2.96 -8.05 -12.70
N LYS A 72 1.74 -7.60 -12.36
CA LYS A 72 0.80 -7.01 -13.31
C LYS A 72 0.55 -5.56 -12.89
N ASN A 73 0.75 -4.63 -13.81
CA ASN A 73 0.48 -3.21 -13.61
C ASN A 73 -0.44 -2.75 -14.75
N GLY A 74 -1.74 -2.66 -14.46
CA GLY A 74 -2.77 -2.56 -15.49
C GLY A 74 -2.72 -3.75 -16.46
N ASN A 75 -2.56 -3.47 -17.76
CA ASN A 75 -2.46 -4.50 -18.80
C ASN A 75 -1.03 -5.03 -19.00
N SER A 76 -0.03 -4.41 -18.37
CA SER A 76 1.37 -4.82 -18.50
C SER A 76 1.67 -5.96 -17.54
N ARG A 77 2.37 -6.99 -18.02
CA ARG A 77 2.85 -8.11 -17.22
C ARG A 77 4.37 -8.20 -17.31
N THR A 78 5.02 -8.25 -16.16
CA THR A 78 6.47 -8.42 -16.03
C THR A 78 6.75 -9.62 -15.13
N THR A 79 7.78 -10.38 -15.46
CA THR A 79 8.31 -11.45 -14.61
C THR A 79 9.77 -11.21 -14.34
N ASP A 80 10.22 -11.46 -13.12
CA ASP A 80 11.61 -11.28 -12.72
C ASP A 80 12.04 -12.38 -11.73
N VAL A 81 13.35 -12.58 -11.60
CA VAL A 81 13.95 -13.51 -10.64
C VAL A 81 14.78 -12.69 -9.67
N LEU A 82 14.34 -12.61 -8.41
CA LEU A 82 15.06 -11.88 -7.37
C LEU A 82 15.80 -12.86 -6.47
N GLN A 83 17.06 -12.57 -6.17
CA GLN A 83 17.76 -13.28 -5.11
C GLN A 83 17.34 -12.71 -3.74
N SER A 84 17.64 -13.43 -2.67
CA SER A 84 17.41 -12.95 -1.31
C SER A 84 18.02 -11.56 -1.11
N ARG A 85 17.19 -10.63 -0.62
CA ARG A 85 17.51 -9.21 -0.35
C ARG A 85 17.65 -8.35 -1.61
N ASP A 86 17.45 -8.89 -2.81
CA ASP A 86 17.24 -8.11 -4.02
C ASP A 86 15.83 -7.52 -4.06
N PHE A 87 15.68 -6.48 -4.86
CA PHE A 87 14.40 -5.83 -5.07
C PHE A 87 14.20 -5.45 -6.52
N MET A 88 12.93 -5.39 -6.92
CA MET A 88 12.52 -4.71 -8.14
C MET A 88 11.76 -3.43 -7.79
N ASP A 89 12.04 -2.36 -8.53
CA ASP A 89 11.28 -1.12 -8.48
C ASP A 89 10.50 -0.96 -9.78
N TYR A 90 9.28 -0.43 -9.68
CA TYR A 90 8.50 -0.06 -10.86
C TYR A 90 7.66 1.18 -10.61
N SER A 91 7.34 1.90 -11.70
CA SER A 91 6.43 3.04 -11.66
C SER A 91 4.98 2.58 -11.53
N HIS A 92 4.33 2.98 -10.45
CA HIS A 92 2.96 2.59 -10.11
C HIS A 92 1.98 3.69 -10.48
N THR A 93 1.34 3.52 -11.62
CA THR A 93 0.41 4.48 -12.24
C THR A 93 -1.03 3.97 -12.27
N THR A 94 -1.27 2.72 -11.88
CA THR A 94 -2.59 2.11 -11.77
C THR A 94 -2.54 0.94 -10.80
N ILE A 95 -3.70 0.35 -10.49
CA ILE A 95 -3.80 -0.81 -9.61
C ILE A 95 -2.90 -1.93 -10.14
N SER A 96 -2.13 -2.50 -9.23
CA SER A 96 -1.14 -3.51 -9.55
C SER A 96 -1.34 -4.76 -8.69
N TYR A 97 -0.87 -5.89 -9.23
CA TYR A 97 -0.87 -7.20 -8.59
C TYR A 97 0.53 -7.75 -8.59
N VAL A 98 0.97 -8.24 -7.44
CA VAL A 98 2.23 -8.95 -7.31
C VAL A 98 1.92 -10.35 -6.82
N SER A 99 2.50 -11.36 -7.48
CA SER A 99 2.54 -12.73 -6.99
C SER A 99 3.95 -13.27 -7.07
N SER A 100 4.34 -14.12 -6.13
CA SER A 100 5.68 -14.67 -6.02
C SER A 100 5.66 -16.11 -5.51
N GLU A 101 6.76 -16.84 -5.69
CA GLU A 101 6.90 -18.22 -5.21
C GLU A 101 7.26 -18.31 -3.72
N SER A 102 7.69 -17.20 -3.12
CA SER A 102 8.07 -17.10 -1.71
C SER A 102 7.70 -15.73 -1.16
N ASP A 103 7.71 -15.58 0.16
CA ASP A 103 7.31 -14.32 0.80
C ASP A 103 8.18 -13.14 0.35
N VAL A 104 7.50 -12.04 0.04
CA VAL A 104 8.12 -10.76 -0.35
C VAL A 104 7.59 -9.64 0.53
N LEU A 105 8.29 -8.51 0.55
CA LEU A 105 7.83 -7.27 1.20
C LEU A 105 7.51 -6.23 0.11
N VAL A 106 6.33 -5.63 0.19
CA VAL A 106 5.86 -4.64 -0.79
C VAL A 106 5.67 -3.28 -0.13
N HIS A 107 6.33 -2.26 -0.69
CA HIS A 107 6.21 -0.87 -0.26
C HIS A 107 5.87 0.04 -1.44
N ILE A 108 5.02 1.03 -1.20
CA ILE A 108 4.82 2.16 -2.11
C ILE A 108 5.48 3.41 -1.53
N TYR A 109 6.14 4.16 -2.41
CA TYR A 109 6.80 5.42 -2.12
C TYR A 109 6.19 6.52 -2.98
N PRO A 110 5.14 7.19 -2.49
CA PRO A 110 4.62 8.39 -3.13
C PRO A 110 5.63 9.52 -3.05
N HIS A 111 5.85 10.18 -4.18
CA HIS A 111 6.75 11.31 -4.28
C HIS A 111 6.00 12.62 -3.95
N GLU A 112 6.77 13.67 -3.69
CA GLU A 112 6.25 15.04 -3.68
C GLU A 112 5.70 15.39 -5.06
N LEU A 113 4.54 16.05 -5.09
CA LEU A 113 3.93 16.50 -6.33
C LEU A 113 4.70 17.70 -6.89
N SER A 114 4.62 17.90 -8.21
CA SER A 114 5.35 18.97 -8.90
C SER A 114 4.90 20.39 -8.51
N ASP A 115 3.72 20.53 -7.92
CA ASP A 115 3.20 21.79 -7.37
C ASP A 115 3.70 22.08 -5.95
N GLY A 116 4.56 21.22 -5.39
CA GLY A 116 5.10 21.34 -4.03
C GLY A 116 4.14 20.89 -2.94
N HIS A 117 3.06 20.18 -3.29
CA HIS A 117 2.14 19.58 -2.34
C HIS A 117 2.38 18.08 -2.17
N GLY A 118 1.85 17.55 -1.06
CA GLY A 118 1.90 16.13 -0.75
C GLY A 118 3.30 15.64 -0.41
N ASP A 119 3.69 15.78 0.86
CA ASP A 119 4.96 15.24 1.37
C ASP A 119 5.17 13.78 0.95
N ALA A 120 6.42 13.44 0.62
CA ALA A 120 6.79 12.07 0.31
C ALA A 120 6.61 11.18 1.56
N PHE A 121 6.10 9.97 1.35
CA PHE A 121 5.93 9.01 2.42
C PHE A 121 6.20 7.59 1.94
N MET A 122 6.20 6.64 2.88
CA MET A 122 6.25 5.21 2.59
C MET A 122 5.01 4.56 3.18
N MET A 123 4.40 3.65 2.42
CA MET A 123 3.32 2.80 2.91
C MET A 123 3.65 1.34 2.63
N SER A 124 3.51 0.50 3.66
CA SER A 124 3.61 -0.95 3.52
C SER A 124 2.29 -1.49 3.01
N ILE A 125 2.34 -2.33 1.97
CA ILE A 125 1.15 -2.96 1.42
C ILE A 125 0.97 -4.30 2.13
N PRO A 126 -0.19 -4.56 2.76
CA PRO A 126 -0.46 -5.85 3.37
C PRO A 126 -0.66 -6.93 2.29
N GLY A 127 -0.25 -8.15 2.63
CA GLY A 127 -0.53 -9.34 1.83
C GLY A 127 -2.02 -9.60 1.72
N ILE A 128 -2.44 -10.33 0.67
CA ILE A 128 -3.86 -10.60 0.43
C ILE A 128 -4.53 -11.33 1.60
N ASN A 129 -3.78 -12.17 2.33
CA ASN A 129 -4.29 -12.92 3.47
C ASN A 129 -4.33 -12.11 4.78
N GLN A 130 -3.88 -10.85 4.76
CA GLN A 130 -3.95 -9.96 5.92
C GLN A 130 -5.18 -9.03 5.91
N TYR A 131 -5.97 -9.04 4.83
CA TYR A 131 -7.19 -8.24 4.78
C TYR A 131 -8.27 -8.84 5.68
N LEU A 132 -8.91 -7.98 6.48
CA LEU A 132 -10.06 -8.29 7.32
C LEU A 132 -11.37 -8.04 6.59
N TYR A 133 -12.45 -8.65 7.11
CA TYR A 133 -13.81 -8.39 6.63
C TYR A 133 -14.36 -7.05 7.14
N ASP A 134 -13.95 -6.64 8.35
CA ASP A 134 -14.42 -5.43 9.02
C ASP A 134 -13.23 -4.58 9.46
N TYR A 135 -13.36 -3.26 9.33
CA TYR A 135 -12.37 -2.28 9.77
C TYR A 135 -13.05 -1.13 10.48
N ASP A 136 -12.47 -0.74 11.62
CA ASP A 136 -12.78 0.53 12.28
C ASP A 136 -11.61 1.49 12.06
N PHE A 137 -11.90 2.72 11.64
CA PHE A 137 -10.90 3.75 11.45
C PHE A 137 -11.39 5.09 12.01
N ILE A 138 -10.45 5.88 12.54
CA ILE A 138 -10.74 7.20 13.08
C ILE A 138 -10.46 8.23 11.99
N VAL A 139 -11.47 9.04 11.66
CA VAL A 139 -11.37 10.09 10.64
C VAL A 139 -11.19 11.46 11.32
N PRO A 140 -10.13 12.22 10.98
CA PRO A 140 -9.97 13.59 11.46
C PRO A 140 -11.08 14.51 10.90
N ILE A 141 -11.63 15.38 11.75
CA ILE A 141 -12.82 16.21 11.40
C ILE A 141 -12.47 17.36 10.42
N ASP A 142 -11.22 17.81 10.39
CA ASP A 142 -10.80 18.99 9.61
C ASP A 142 -10.10 18.65 8.27
N PHE A 143 -10.18 17.38 7.84
CA PHE A 143 -9.48 16.90 6.65
C PHE A 143 -10.40 16.10 5.74
N GLU A 144 -10.30 16.35 4.43
CA GLU A 144 -10.85 15.43 3.45
C GLU A 144 -10.03 14.13 3.51
N SER A 145 -10.72 13.04 3.87
CA SER A 145 -10.10 11.75 4.11
C SER A 145 -10.51 10.76 3.04
N PHE A 146 -9.52 10.03 2.54
CA PHE A 146 -9.68 9.06 1.47
C PHE A 146 -9.30 7.68 2.00
N ILE A 147 -10.09 6.67 1.63
CA ILE A 147 -9.76 5.28 1.91
C ILE A 147 -9.76 4.48 0.61
N SER A 148 -8.76 3.60 0.48
CA SER A 148 -8.70 2.60 -0.58
C SER A 148 -8.91 1.24 0.06
N ILE A 149 -9.94 0.53 -0.39
CA ILE A 149 -10.36 -0.76 0.15
C ILE A 149 -10.25 -1.78 -0.96
N THR A 150 -9.66 -2.93 -0.64
CA THR A 150 -9.54 -4.06 -1.55
C THR A 150 -10.56 -5.12 -1.15
N VAL A 151 -11.47 -5.47 -2.05
CA VAL A 151 -12.53 -6.47 -1.82
C VAL A 151 -12.56 -7.52 -2.93
N PRO A 152 -12.98 -8.76 -2.66
CA PRO A 152 -13.31 -9.72 -3.71
C PRO A 152 -14.33 -9.14 -4.70
N THR A 153 -14.15 -9.43 -5.99
CA THR A 153 -15.00 -8.84 -7.05
C THR A 153 -16.48 -9.19 -6.91
N ASP A 154 -16.78 -10.37 -6.38
CA ASP A 154 -18.14 -10.86 -6.11
C ASP A 154 -18.74 -10.32 -4.81
N ALA A 155 -17.93 -9.67 -3.95
CA ALA A 155 -18.36 -9.07 -2.69
C ALA A 155 -18.61 -7.56 -2.78
N VAL A 156 -18.33 -6.92 -3.93
CA VAL A 156 -18.44 -5.46 -4.12
C VAL A 156 -19.83 -4.94 -3.78
N ASP A 157 -20.89 -5.66 -4.20
CA ASP A 157 -22.28 -5.25 -3.97
C ASP A 157 -22.72 -5.41 -2.50
N GLY A 158 -21.95 -6.18 -1.71
CA GLY A 158 -22.18 -6.41 -0.28
C GLY A 158 -21.45 -5.43 0.64
N PHE A 159 -20.69 -4.48 0.09
CA PHE A 159 -19.88 -3.56 0.89
C PHE A 159 -20.76 -2.54 1.64
N VAL A 160 -20.54 -2.43 2.95
CA VAL A 160 -21.27 -1.53 3.85
C VAL A 160 -20.32 -0.57 4.56
N LEU A 161 -20.79 0.65 4.79
CA LEU A 161 -20.15 1.67 5.60
C LEU A 161 -21.17 2.14 6.64
N ASP A 162 -20.82 2.06 7.92
CA ASP A 162 -21.71 2.40 9.05
C ASP A 162 -23.08 1.72 8.96
N GLY A 163 -23.09 0.45 8.52
CA GLY A 163 -24.29 -0.36 8.36
C GLY A 163 -25.13 -0.05 7.10
N ASN A 164 -24.71 0.89 6.27
CA ASN A 164 -25.40 1.28 5.04
C ASN A 164 -24.64 0.79 3.80
N PHE A 165 -25.36 0.27 2.80
CA PHE A 165 -24.76 -0.07 1.52
C PHE A 165 -24.16 1.17 0.86
N VAL A 166 -22.91 1.06 0.42
CA VAL A 166 -22.25 2.18 -0.26
C VAL A 166 -22.70 2.22 -1.71
N ASN A 167 -23.21 3.39 -2.14
CA ASN A 167 -23.55 3.60 -3.53
C ASN A 167 -22.27 3.65 -4.37
N LEU A 168 -22.18 2.80 -5.40
CA LEU A 168 -21.02 2.75 -6.30
C LEU A 168 -20.72 4.09 -7.00
N LYS A 169 -21.67 5.04 -7.02
CA LYS A 169 -21.45 6.41 -7.50
C LYS A 169 -20.51 7.25 -6.63
N HIS A 170 -20.29 6.85 -5.37
CA HIS A 170 -19.34 7.50 -4.46
C HIS A 170 -17.94 6.86 -4.52
N ILE A 171 -17.76 5.92 -5.47
CA ILE A 171 -16.49 5.27 -5.77
C ILE A 171 -15.84 5.99 -6.95
N PHE A 172 -14.62 6.44 -6.74
CA PHE A 172 -13.88 7.23 -7.73
C PHE A 172 -13.05 6.37 -8.68
N SER A 173 -12.76 5.12 -8.29
CA SER A 173 -12.07 4.15 -9.13
C SER A 173 -12.42 2.72 -8.71
N ILE A 174 -12.75 1.90 -9.70
CA ILE A 174 -12.92 0.44 -9.60
C ILE A 174 -11.98 -0.16 -10.63
N SER A 175 -10.93 -0.86 -10.20
CA SER A 175 -10.21 -1.77 -11.10
C SER A 175 -10.55 -3.20 -10.74
N LYS A 176 -11.10 -3.92 -11.72
CA LYS A 176 -11.36 -5.34 -11.61
C LYS A 176 -10.12 -6.08 -12.08
N MET A 177 -9.44 -6.73 -11.15
CA MET A 177 -8.57 -7.86 -11.50
C MET A 177 -9.38 -9.14 -11.37
N ASN A 178 -8.96 -10.20 -12.07
CA ASN A 178 -9.71 -11.46 -12.19
C ASN A 178 -10.18 -12.09 -10.85
N ILE A 179 -9.69 -11.62 -9.71
CA ILE A 179 -9.99 -12.14 -8.36
C ILE A 179 -10.39 -11.02 -7.38
N THR A 180 -10.06 -9.75 -7.66
CA THR A 180 -10.15 -8.68 -6.65
C THR A 180 -10.49 -7.34 -7.28
N THR A 181 -11.34 -6.58 -6.60
CA THR A 181 -11.73 -5.21 -6.93
C THR A 181 -11.19 -4.25 -5.86
N VAL A 182 -10.54 -3.16 -6.26
CA VAL A 182 -10.18 -2.08 -5.34
C VAL A 182 -11.17 -0.93 -5.50
N VAL A 183 -11.68 -0.43 -4.39
CA VAL A 183 -12.66 0.63 -4.25
C VAL A 183 -12.00 1.81 -3.55
N SER A 184 -11.97 2.99 -4.17
CA SER A 184 -11.52 4.22 -3.51
C SER A 184 -12.69 5.15 -3.21
N LEU A 185 -12.85 5.54 -1.95
CA LEU A 185 -13.93 6.39 -1.44
C LEU A 185 -13.36 7.75 -1.01
N SER A 186 -14.06 8.83 -1.36
CA SER A 186 -13.60 10.21 -1.17
C SER A 186 -14.64 11.14 -0.51
N GLN A 187 -15.93 10.81 -0.55
CA GLN A 187 -16.98 11.79 -0.21
C GLN A 187 -17.90 11.37 0.96
N TYR A 188 -17.91 10.11 1.39
CA TYR A 188 -18.96 9.60 2.30
C TYR A 188 -18.65 9.73 3.80
N LEU A 189 -17.38 9.98 4.16
CA LEU A 189 -16.99 10.06 5.57
C LEU A 189 -17.38 11.40 6.23
N VAL A 190 -17.66 12.43 5.43
CA VAL A 190 -18.07 13.75 5.93
C VAL A 190 -19.57 13.81 6.23
N ASP A 191 -20.39 13.07 5.48
CA ASP A 191 -21.86 13.18 5.54
C ASP A 191 -22.52 12.32 6.65
N HIS A 192 -21.74 11.57 7.44
CA HIS A 192 -22.24 10.71 8.53
C HIS A 192 -21.75 11.10 9.94
N ILE A 193 -21.09 12.26 10.07
CA ILE A 193 -20.65 12.83 11.36
C ILE A 193 -21.59 13.97 11.85
N THR A 194 -22.61 14.36 11.07
CA THR A 194 -23.64 15.33 11.51
C THR A 194 -24.96 14.69 11.89
#